data_AF-A0A961VPT4-F1
#
_entry.id   AF-A0A961VPT4-F1
#
_cell.length_a   1.000
_cell.length_b   1.000
_cell.length_c   1.000
_cell.angle_alpha   90.00
_cell.angle_beta   90.00
_cell.angle_gamma   90.00
#
_symmetry.space_group_name_H-M   'P 1'
#
loop_
_entity.id
_entity.type
_entity.pdbx_description
1 polymer ?
#
loop_
_entity_poly.entity_id
_entity_poly.type
_entity_poly.pdbx_seq_one_letter_code
_entity_poly.pdbx_strand_id
1 'polypeptide(L)'
;MSKTLIAAAAALASALGPGAALACDAGAEACPIPVEMKPGTDTITLVHELKQNVECCYYSLAARAGQTLTWSFQGPDARSLITYPDGSSDGPGIPNSIPLKATGTYILGFTPDLMADNAYGPFRATVTIK
;
A
#
# COMPACT_ATOMS: atom_id res chain seq x y z
N MET A 1 10.98 -1.36 -67.00
CA MET A 1 10.34 -0.36 -66.10
C MET A 1 8.85 -0.68 -66.03
N SER A 2 8.38 -1.27 -64.94
CA SER A 2 6.95 -1.30 -64.56
C SER A 2 6.86 -1.49 -63.05
N LYS A 3 6.23 -0.50 -62.41
CA LYS A 3 5.97 -0.38 -60.97
C LYS A 3 4.84 -1.31 -60.56
N THR A 4 4.98 -2.00 -59.42
CA THR A 4 3.83 -2.61 -58.75
C THR A 4 4.01 -2.68 -57.22
N LEU A 5 3.20 -1.85 -56.56
CA LEU A 5 2.44 -2.01 -55.31
C LEU A 5 3.14 -2.11 -53.94
N ILE A 6 2.89 -1.03 -53.20
CA ILE A 6 2.85 -0.88 -51.73
C ILE A 6 1.81 -1.86 -51.16
N ALA A 7 2.19 -2.61 -50.13
CA ALA A 7 1.24 -3.28 -49.23
C ALA A 7 1.59 -2.91 -47.79
N ALA A 8 0.80 -2.00 -47.22
CA ALA A 8 0.78 -1.69 -45.80
C ALA A 8 0.20 -2.89 -45.03
N ALA A 9 0.95 -3.43 -44.08
CA ALA A 9 0.43 -4.35 -43.08
C ALA A 9 0.31 -3.61 -41.75
N ALA A 10 -0.93 -3.39 -41.34
CA ALA A 10 -1.33 -2.76 -40.08
C ALA A 10 -1.43 -3.80 -38.94
N ALA A 11 -1.26 -3.28 -37.72
CA ALA A 11 -1.69 -3.83 -36.43
C ALA A 11 -0.91 -5.07 -35.91
N LEU A 12 -0.60 -5.23 -34.63
CA LEU A 12 -1.34 -4.82 -33.44
C LEU A 12 -0.40 -4.17 -32.40
N ALA A 13 -0.70 -2.93 -32.02
CA ALA A 13 -0.24 -2.40 -30.74
C ALA A 13 -1.10 -3.01 -29.64
N SER A 14 -0.54 -3.96 -28.91
CA SER A 14 -1.13 -4.46 -27.66
C SER A 14 -1.12 -3.34 -26.63
N ALA A 15 -2.17 -2.51 -26.63
CA ALA A 15 -2.45 -1.60 -25.53
C ALA A 15 -2.88 -2.46 -24.33
N LEU A 16 -1.91 -2.88 -23.53
CA LEU A 16 -2.11 -3.27 -22.14
C LEU A 16 -2.56 -2.00 -21.41
N GLY A 17 -3.86 -1.73 -21.46
CA GLY A 17 -4.47 -0.77 -20.56
C GLY A 17 -4.24 -1.24 -19.12
N PRO A 18 -3.89 -0.35 -18.18
CA PRO A 18 -3.89 -0.71 -16.76
C PRO A 18 -5.26 -1.29 -16.43
N GLY A 19 -5.25 -2.50 -15.88
CA GLY A 19 -6.45 -3.25 -15.54
C GLY A 19 -7.44 -2.38 -14.79
N ALA A 20 -8.73 -2.58 -15.10
CA ALA A 20 -9.81 -1.95 -14.37
C ALA A 20 -9.57 -2.15 -12.87
N ALA A 21 -9.19 -1.07 -12.18
CA ALA A 21 -9.26 -1.03 -10.75
C ALA A 21 -10.72 -1.31 -10.41
N LEU A 22 -10.97 -2.45 -9.76
CA LEU A 22 -12.24 -2.70 -9.10
C LEU A 22 -12.55 -1.44 -8.29
N ALA A 23 -13.79 -0.94 -8.36
CA ALA A 23 -14.22 0.25 -7.63
C ALA A 23 -14.34 -0.08 -6.13
N CYS A 24 -13.19 -0.31 -5.52
CA CYS A 24 -12.93 -0.43 -4.10
C CYS A 24 -12.94 0.96 -3.44
N ASP A 25 -13.17 0.98 -2.14
CA ASP A 25 -13.00 2.19 -1.35
C ASP A 25 -11.50 2.50 -1.17
N ALA A 26 -11.14 3.77 -1.29
CA ALA A 26 -9.76 4.21 -1.10
C ALA A 26 -9.32 3.92 0.35
N GLY A 27 -8.20 3.20 0.50
CA GLY A 27 -7.69 2.79 1.82
C GLY A 27 -8.19 1.43 2.29
N ALA A 28 -9.06 0.76 1.52
CA ALA A 28 -9.36 -0.67 1.68
C ALA A 28 -8.12 -1.52 1.36
N GLU A 29 -8.10 -2.78 1.82
CA GLU A 29 -6.98 -3.69 1.58
C GLU A 29 -6.78 -3.96 0.09
N ALA A 30 -7.89 -4.08 -0.65
CA ALA A 30 -7.88 -4.24 -2.10
C ALA A 30 -7.35 -3.00 -2.84
N CYS A 31 -7.40 -1.82 -2.20
CA CYS A 31 -7.01 -0.54 -2.79
C CYS A 31 -6.30 0.37 -1.79
N PRO A 32 -5.07 -0.02 -1.43
CA PRO A 32 -4.29 0.69 -0.43
C PRO A 32 -3.91 2.08 -0.94
N ILE A 33 -3.76 3.01 -0.01
CA ILE A 33 -3.33 4.39 -0.31
C ILE A 33 -1.84 4.37 -0.67
N PRO A 34 -1.45 4.86 -1.86
CA PRO A 34 -0.04 4.95 -2.22
C PRO A 34 0.69 5.97 -1.34
N VAL A 35 1.78 5.54 -0.72
CA VAL A 35 2.63 6.38 0.12
C VAL A 35 3.98 6.54 -0.54
N GLU A 36 4.26 7.78 -0.94
CA GLU A 36 5.55 8.17 -1.50
C GLU A 36 6.28 9.10 -0.54
N MET A 37 7.49 8.69 -0.14
CA MET A 37 8.38 9.54 0.64
C MET A 37 8.89 10.68 -0.25
N LYS A 38 9.02 11.89 0.31
CA LYS A 38 9.64 13.00 -0.41
C LYS A 38 11.11 12.66 -0.72
N PRO A 39 11.68 13.10 -1.85
CA PRO A 39 13.10 12.92 -2.13
C PRO A 39 13.97 13.40 -0.97
N GLY A 40 14.93 12.56 -0.57
CA GLY A 40 15.82 12.84 0.57
C GLY A 40 15.21 12.61 1.96
N THR A 41 13.99 12.08 2.06
CA THR A 41 13.36 11.68 3.32
C THR A 41 13.14 10.18 3.36
N ASP A 42 13.19 9.62 4.57
CA ASP A 42 12.91 8.22 4.85
C ASP A 42 11.66 8.04 5.71
N THR A 43 10.98 9.14 6.06
CA THR A 43 9.92 9.18 7.06
C THR A 43 8.75 10.01 6.58
N ILE A 44 7.53 9.52 6.80
CA ILE A 44 6.26 10.21 6.52
C ILE A 44 5.31 10.07 7.70
N THR A 45 4.42 11.04 7.85
CA THR A 45 3.33 10.98 8.81
C THR A 45 2.00 10.86 8.08
N LEU A 46 1.28 9.78 8.38
CA LEU A 46 -0.03 9.44 7.87
C LEU A 46 -1.08 9.90 8.89
N VAL A 47 -2.15 10.55 8.41
CA VAL A 47 -3.23 11.04 9.27
C VAL A 47 -4.56 10.64 8.65
N HIS A 48 -5.31 9.78 9.34
CA HIS A 48 -6.61 9.27 8.91
C HIS A 48 -7.52 9.04 10.12
N GLU A 49 -8.71 8.50 9.88
CA GLU A 49 -9.70 8.22 10.91
C GLU A 49 -10.19 6.78 10.76
N LEU A 50 -10.15 6.03 11.87
CA LEU A 50 -10.77 4.71 11.97
C LEU A 50 -12.25 4.89 12.25
N LYS A 51 -13.10 4.41 11.32
CA LYS A 51 -14.57 4.58 11.38
C LYS A 51 -15.28 3.23 11.44
N GLN A 52 -16.46 3.22 12.05
CA GLN A 52 -17.34 2.05 12.02
C GLN A 52 -17.84 1.78 10.60
N ASN A 53 -17.83 0.51 10.20
CA ASN A 53 -18.35 0.02 8.91
C ASN A 53 -17.69 0.65 7.67
N VAL A 54 -16.47 1.18 7.82
CA VAL A 54 -15.67 1.70 6.70
C VAL A 54 -14.33 0.98 6.72
N GLU A 55 -13.95 0.40 5.60
CA GLU A 55 -12.66 -0.27 5.47
C GLU A 55 -11.54 0.76 5.35
N CYS A 56 -10.69 0.83 6.37
CA CYS A 56 -9.52 1.69 6.44
C CYS A 56 -8.60 1.16 7.57
N CYS A 57 -7.28 1.37 7.55
CA CYS A 57 -6.50 2.09 6.54
C CYS A 57 -5.28 1.28 6.12
N TYR A 58 -5.24 0.90 4.84
CA TYR A 58 -4.13 0.21 4.22
C TYR A 58 -3.31 1.15 3.34
N TYR A 59 -1.99 1.02 3.40
CA TYR A 59 -1.03 1.89 2.72
C TYR A 59 -0.01 1.07 1.94
N SER A 60 0.18 1.39 0.67
CA SER A 60 1.20 0.72 -0.15
C SER A 60 2.52 1.49 -0.10
N LEU A 61 3.58 0.80 0.29
CA LEU A 61 4.92 1.32 0.51
C LEU A 61 5.90 0.61 -0.41
N ALA A 62 6.58 1.35 -1.28
CA ALA A 62 7.68 0.81 -2.07
C ALA A 62 8.96 0.77 -1.22
N ALA A 63 9.59 -0.39 -1.11
CA ALA A 63 10.81 -0.56 -0.33
C ALA A 63 11.75 -1.58 -0.96
N ARG A 64 13.01 -1.60 -0.48
CA ARG A 64 14.07 -2.48 -0.96
C ARG A 64 14.44 -3.51 0.11
N ALA A 65 14.92 -4.66 -0.34
CA ALA A 65 15.50 -5.67 0.53
C ALA A 65 16.68 -5.07 1.32
N GLY A 66 16.78 -5.44 2.59
CA GLY A 66 17.80 -4.97 3.53
C GLY A 66 17.43 -3.69 4.29
N GLN A 67 16.36 -3.01 3.90
CA GLN A 67 15.83 -1.86 4.66
C GLN A 67 15.05 -2.33 5.90
N THR A 68 14.80 -1.43 6.83
CA THR A 68 13.94 -1.63 7.99
C THR A 68 12.71 -0.72 7.89
N LEU A 69 11.52 -1.31 7.93
CA LEU A 69 10.26 -0.58 8.09
C LEU A 69 9.97 -0.43 9.59
N THR A 70 9.76 0.79 10.04
CA THR A 70 9.36 1.09 11.42
C THR A 70 8.12 1.99 11.39
N TRP A 71 7.22 1.81 12.35
CA TRP A 71 6.13 2.74 12.56
C TRP A 71 5.88 3.05 14.03
N SER A 72 5.33 4.23 14.29
CA SER A 72 4.66 4.55 15.54
C SER A 72 3.20 4.90 15.25
N PHE A 73 2.32 4.64 16.20
CA PHE A 73 0.89 4.88 16.08
C PHE A 73 0.40 5.67 17.30
N GLN A 74 -0.37 6.72 17.05
CA GLN A 74 -1.02 7.52 18.07
C GLN A 74 -2.49 7.69 17.68
N GLY A 75 -3.42 7.23 18.52
CA GLY A 75 -4.84 7.25 18.21
C GLY A 75 -5.63 6.23 19.05
N PRO A 76 -6.80 5.80 18.56
CA PRO A 76 -7.57 4.69 19.14
C PRO A 76 -6.78 3.37 19.19
N ASP A 77 -7.31 2.39 19.92
CA ASP A 77 -6.74 1.05 19.95
C ASP A 77 -6.88 0.39 18.56
N ALA A 78 -5.74 0.04 17.99
CA ALA A 78 -5.64 -0.44 16.61
C ALA A 78 -4.67 -1.61 16.50
N ARG A 79 -4.90 -2.44 15.48
CA ARG A 79 -4.05 -3.57 15.11
C ARG A 79 -3.28 -3.25 13.85
N SER A 80 -1.99 -3.58 13.85
CA SER A 80 -1.14 -3.52 12.65
C SER A 80 -1.08 -4.85 11.94
N LEU A 81 -1.14 -4.80 10.61
CA LEU A 81 -0.94 -5.93 9.70
C LEU A 81 0.01 -5.51 8.59
N ILE A 82 0.73 -6.47 8.01
CA ILE A 82 1.53 -6.22 6.81
C ILE A 82 1.32 -7.32 5.77
N THR A 83 1.16 -6.93 4.52
CA THR A 83 1.27 -7.83 3.36
C THR A 83 2.60 -7.58 2.66
N TYR A 84 3.35 -8.64 2.42
CA TYR A 84 4.67 -8.65 1.79
C TYR A 84 4.55 -8.66 0.25
N PRO A 85 5.64 -8.35 -0.49
CA PRO A 85 5.60 -8.34 -1.96
C PRO A 85 5.24 -9.67 -2.62
N ASP A 86 5.37 -10.80 -1.92
CA ASP A 86 4.97 -12.13 -2.40
C ASP A 86 3.49 -12.45 -2.13
N GLY A 87 2.75 -11.53 -1.52
CA GLY A 87 1.34 -11.69 -1.16
C GLY A 87 1.10 -12.41 0.17
N SER A 88 2.16 -12.84 0.88
CA SER A 88 2.01 -13.34 2.25
C SER A 88 1.68 -12.19 3.21
N SER A 89 1.01 -12.48 4.32
CA SER A 89 0.63 -11.47 5.31
C SER A 89 0.96 -11.92 6.74
N ASP A 90 1.24 -10.94 7.61
CA ASP A 90 1.47 -11.14 9.04
C ASP A 90 0.66 -10.14 9.88
N GLY A 91 0.26 -10.57 11.09
CA GLY A 91 -0.59 -9.84 12.02
C GLY A 91 -1.89 -10.58 12.40
N PRO A 92 -2.72 -9.97 13.27
CA PRO A 92 -2.53 -8.66 13.90
C PRO A 92 -1.45 -8.67 15.01
N GLY A 93 -0.82 -7.52 15.26
CA GLY A 93 0.08 -7.33 16.42
C GLY A 93 1.55 -7.63 16.15
N ILE A 94 1.99 -7.47 14.90
CA ILE A 94 3.40 -7.55 14.52
C ILE A 94 4.24 -6.48 15.22
N PRO A 95 5.55 -6.74 15.48
CA PRO A 95 6.46 -5.73 15.98
C PRO A 95 6.47 -4.49 15.09
N ASN A 96 6.53 -3.30 15.70
CA ASN A 96 6.47 -2.03 14.98
C ASN A 96 7.80 -1.65 14.28
N SER A 97 8.75 -2.57 14.21
CA SER A 97 10.00 -2.44 13.49
C SER A 97 10.36 -3.80 12.91
N ILE A 98 10.43 -3.90 11.58
CA ILE A 98 10.65 -5.16 10.87
C ILE A 98 11.72 -5.00 9.77
N PRO A 99 12.64 -5.96 9.64
CA PRO A 99 13.55 -6.01 8.50
C PRO A 99 12.82 -6.45 7.24
N LEU A 100 13.05 -5.74 6.14
CA LEU A 100 12.45 -6.01 4.84
C LEU A 100 13.34 -6.95 4.04
N LYS A 101 12.83 -8.16 3.77
CA LYS A 101 13.61 -9.23 3.12
C LYS A 101 13.57 -9.16 1.59
N ALA A 102 12.57 -8.49 1.03
CA ALA A 102 12.33 -8.42 -0.40
C ALA A 102 12.25 -6.96 -0.89
N THR A 103 12.63 -6.73 -2.14
CA THR A 103 12.34 -5.48 -2.83
C THR A 103 10.96 -5.58 -3.47
N GLY A 104 10.12 -4.58 -3.26
CA GLY A 104 8.78 -4.55 -3.84
C GLY A 104 7.83 -3.65 -3.06
N THR A 105 6.53 -3.85 -3.30
CA THR A 105 5.46 -3.13 -2.63
C THR A 105 4.99 -3.93 -1.42
N TYR A 106 4.99 -3.27 -0.26
CA TYR A 106 4.43 -3.76 0.99
C TYR A 106 3.11 -3.05 1.24
N ILE A 107 2.14 -3.71 1.88
CA ILE A 107 0.89 -3.08 2.31
C ILE A 107 0.87 -3.07 3.83
N LEU A 108 0.97 -1.89 4.44
CA LEU A 108 0.84 -1.71 5.90
C LEU A 108 -0.60 -1.33 6.22
N GLY A 109 -1.27 -2.12 7.07
CA GLY A 109 -2.64 -1.87 7.52
C GLY A 109 -2.70 -1.45 8.98
N PHE A 110 -3.55 -0.47 9.29
CA PHE A 110 -4.01 -0.17 10.64
C PHE A 110 -5.51 -0.36 10.70
N THR A 111 -5.98 -1.30 11.52
CA THR A 111 -7.40 -1.65 11.63
C THR A 111 -7.89 -1.45 13.07
N PRO A 112 -9.18 -1.12 13.29
CA PRO A 112 -9.74 -1.01 14.64
C PRO A 112 -9.57 -2.30 15.45
N ASP A 113 -9.17 -2.21 16.72
CA ASP A 113 -9.35 -3.35 17.62
C ASP A 113 -10.80 -3.39 18.12
N LEU A 114 -11.64 -4.19 17.45
CA LEU A 114 -13.07 -4.29 17.76
C LEU A 114 -13.37 -4.84 19.17
N MET A 115 -12.35 -5.35 19.88
CA MET A 115 -12.48 -5.80 21.26
C MET A 115 -12.16 -4.70 22.29
N ALA A 116 -11.66 -3.54 21.84
CA ALA A 116 -11.32 -2.42 22.69
C ALA A 116 -12.48 -1.41 22.78
N ASP A 117 -12.60 -0.75 23.94
CA ASP A 117 -13.63 0.27 24.17
C ASP A 117 -13.40 1.52 23.31
N ASN A 118 -12.18 1.74 22.82
CA ASN A 118 -11.77 2.92 22.05
C ASN A 118 -11.20 2.52 20.67
N ALA A 119 -11.95 1.77 19.88
CA ALA A 119 -11.51 1.25 18.58
C ALA A 119 -11.55 2.27 17.42
N TYR A 120 -12.22 3.41 17.60
CA TYR A 120 -12.53 4.36 16.53
C TYR A 120 -12.09 5.77 16.86
N GLY A 121 -11.74 6.54 15.83
CA GLY A 121 -11.29 7.92 15.98
C GLY A 121 -10.12 8.29 15.08
N PRO A 122 -9.67 9.55 15.14
CA PRO A 122 -8.53 10.02 14.37
C PRO A 122 -7.24 9.38 14.88
N PHE A 123 -6.32 9.10 13.96
CA PHE A 123 -4.98 8.66 14.30
C PHE A 123 -3.91 9.36 13.49
N ARG A 124 -2.69 9.27 14.01
CA ARG A 124 -1.45 9.65 13.37
C ARG A 124 -0.49 8.46 13.41
N ALA A 125 0.00 8.03 12.26
CA ALA A 125 1.06 7.04 12.17
C ALA A 125 2.31 7.64 11.54
N THR A 126 3.46 7.54 12.20
CA THR A 126 4.74 7.93 11.59
C THR A 126 5.41 6.68 11.08
N VAL A 127 5.67 6.62 9.77
CA VAL A 127 6.26 5.48 9.09
C VAL A 127 7.64 5.86 8.59
N THR A 128 8.62 5.00 8.82
CA THR A 128 10.02 5.19 8.44
C THR A 128 10.54 3.96 7.70
N ILE A 129 11.26 4.15 6.58
CA ILE A 129 11.91 3.09 5.80
C ILE A 129 13.37 3.48 5.59
N LYS A 130 14.30 2.79 6.26
CA LYS A 130 15.76 3.05 6.15
C LYS A 130 16.50 1.81 5.70
#